data_AF-A0A9Q1HD31-F1
#
_entry.id   AF-A0A9Q1HD31-F1
#
_cell.length_a   1.000
_cell.length_b   1.000
_cell.length_c   1.000
_cell.angle_alpha   90.00
_cell.angle_beta   90.00
_cell.angle_gamma   90.00
#
_symmetry.space_group_name_H-M   'P 1'
#
loop_
_entity.id
_entity.type
_entity.pdbx_description
1 polymer ?
#
loop_
_entity_poly.entity_id
_entity_poly.type
_entity_poly.pdbx_seq_one_letter_code
_entity_poly.pdbx_strand_id
1 'polypeptide(L)'
;MTLLSLNHYNSEVDSEYQCYLSDDDSNRNGITTESMRTGWTRDTAEENPEPPVPLWHSDKLPHYKVAMINNGTNDAFGVFGCKATKPGKLETSISTTRMRSGAVIEPSNELFTQTVNVNDTNVSIGMKLSTGTDQWNLRWQHNNGDIMSKGTSTFYIEGPIQFNDSGIYECYIKDERHRAKHGLNLLLVRACPATRWGPPDCLGVCESCYNGGVCDENNGKCVCPPGFKGLNCLEGW
;
A
#
# COMPACT_ATOMS: atom_id res chain seq x y z
N MET A 1 -9.06 4.31 -10.30
CA MET A 1 -7.85 5.15 -10.19
C MET A 1 -6.63 4.25 -10.28
N THR A 2 -5.56 4.71 -10.90
CA THR A 2 -4.28 3.99 -11.02
C THR A 2 -3.17 4.86 -10.46
N LEU A 3 -2.19 4.26 -9.77
CA LEU A 3 -1.02 4.97 -9.26
C LEU A 3 0.23 4.40 -9.93
N LEU A 4 1.05 5.30 -10.47
CA LEU A 4 2.38 4.99 -10.99
C LEU A 4 3.43 5.58 -10.05
N SER A 5 4.27 4.72 -9.50
CA SER A 5 5.41 5.10 -8.67
C SER A 5 6.65 4.48 -9.30
N LEU A 6 7.70 5.29 -9.48
CA LEU A 6 8.98 4.83 -9.97
C LEU A 6 9.97 4.74 -8.80
N ASN A 7 10.96 3.85 -8.93
CA ASN A 7 12.06 3.70 -7.97
C ASN A 7 11.56 3.50 -6.52
N HIS A 8 10.85 2.40 -6.29
CA HIS A 8 10.33 2.05 -4.96
C HIS A 8 11.42 1.89 -3.89
N TYR A 9 12.68 1.65 -4.29
CA TYR A 9 13.83 1.52 -3.40
C TYR A 9 14.77 2.74 -3.46
N ASN A 10 14.29 3.94 -3.75
CA ASN A 10 15.12 5.15 -3.72
C ASN A 10 14.40 6.27 -3.01
N SER A 11 13.87 5.99 -1.82
CA SER A 11 13.19 7.00 -1.03
C SER A 11 14.11 8.14 -0.61
N GLU A 12 15.43 7.97 -0.61
CA GLU A 12 16.45 8.97 -0.22
C GLU A 12 16.73 10.08 -1.25
N VAL A 13 16.11 10.04 -2.43
CA VAL A 13 16.28 11.04 -3.49
C VAL A 13 14.95 11.67 -3.92
N ASP A 14 15.04 12.87 -4.49
CA ASP A 14 13.91 13.55 -5.13
C ASP A 14 13.25 12.65 -6.16
N SER A 15 11.93 12.62 -6.12
CA SER A 15 11.15 11.70 -6.94
C SER A 15 9.69 12.11 -6.99
N GLU A 16 8.86 11.31 -7.65
CA GLU A 16 7.43 11.57 -7.77
C GLU A 16 6.64 10.27 -7.86
N TYR A 17 5.34 10.38 -7.57
CA TYR A 17 4.36 9.40 -8.03
C TYR A 17 3.20 10.15 -8.71
N GLN A 18 2.50 9.42 -9.58
CA GLN A 18 1.45 9.94 -10.43
C GLN A 18 0.17 9.15 -10.19
N CYS A 19 -0.97 9.85 -10.19
CA CYS A 19 -2.29 9.28 -9.96
C CYS A 19 -3.20 9.61 -11.14
N TYR A 20 -3.72 8.57 -11.76
CA TYR A 20 -4.57 8.61 -12.93
C TYR A 20 -6.00 8.30 -12.53
N LEU A 21 -6.92 9.16 -12.93
CA LEU A 21 -8.34 8.88 -12.81
C LEU A 21 -8.76 7.80 -13.83
N SER A 22 -9.87 7.14 -13.55
CA SER A 22 -10.53 6.24 -14.52
C SER A 22 -10.86 6.98 -15.81
N ASP A 23 -10.95 6.27 -16.93
CA ASP A 23 -11.33 6.84 -18.23
C ASP A 23 -12.68 7.58 -18.16
N ASP A 24 -13.65 7.00 -17.45
CA ASP A 24 -14.98 7.58 -17.19
C ASP A 24 -14.94 8.92 -16.42
N ASP A 25 -13.83 9.18 -15.74
CA ASP A 25 -13.60 10.32 -14.85
C ASP A 25 -12.51 11.27 -15.37
N SER A 26 -12.05 11.06 -16.61
CA SER A 26 -10.97 11.82 -17.25
C SER A 26 -11.25 13.34 -17.34
N ASN A 27 -12.52 13.76 -17.35
CA ASN A 27 -12.91 15.17 -17.38
C ASN A 27 -12.87 15.87 -16.01
N ARG A 28 -12.61 15.12 -14.92
CA ARG A 28 -12.50 15.61 -13.53
C ARG A 28 -13.74 16.32 -12.97
N ASN A 29 -14.89 16.25 -13.63
CA ASN A 29 -16.03 17.04 -13.22
C ASN A 29 -16.55 16.58 -11.84
N GLY A 30 -16.50 17.49 -10.86
CA GLY A 30 -16.90 17.22 -9.48
C GLY A 30 -15.98 16.26 -8.73
N ILE A 31 -14.72 16.12 -9.15
CA ILE A 31 -13.73 15.24 -8.50
C ILE A 31 -12.72 16.09 -7.72
N THR A 32 -12.56 15.76 -6.44
CA THR A 32 -11.46 16.26 -5.62
C THR A 32 -10.44 15.14 -5.45
N THR A 33 -9.17 15.45 -5.72
CA THR A 33 -8.05 14.51 -5.53
C THR A 33 -7.07 15.10 -4.53
N GLU A 34 -6.70 14.29 -3.53
CA GLU A 34 -5.75 14.62 -2.48
C GLU A 34 -4.62 13.59 -2.47
N SER A 35 -3.42 14.02 -2.08
CA SER A 35 -2.33 13.12 -1.71
C SER A 35 -2.47 12.75 -0.23
N MET A 36 -1.95 11.59 0.16
CA MET A 36 -2.03 11.12 1.55
C MET A 36 -0.80 10.33 1.95
N ARG A 37 -0.45 10.39 3.24
CA ARG A 37 0.37 9.39 3.93
C ARG A 37 -0.55 8.42 4.66
N THR A 38 -0.39 7.11 4.46
CA THR A 38 -1.26 6.09 5.06
C THR A 38 -1.05 5.96 6.58
N GLY A 39 0.16 6.23 7.06
CA GLY A 39 0.49 6.19 8.48
C GLY A 39 1.95 6.57 8.75
N TRP A 40 2.28 6.75 10.02
CA TRP A 40 3.65 7.03 10.44
C TRP A 40 4.49 5.76 10.41
N THR A 41 5.66 5.86 9.79
CA THR A 41 6.65 4.78 9.66
C THR A 41 8.01 5.18 10.23
N ARG A 42 8.10 6.35 10.87
CA ARG A 42 9.29 6.89 11.54
C ARG A 42 8.94 7.54 12.87
N ASP A 43 9.95 7.91 13.66
CA ASP A 43 9.81 8.07 15.11
C ASP A 43 9.08 9.35 15.52
N THR A 44 9.19 10.42 14.72
CA THR A 44 8.56 11.70 15.04
C THR A 44 7.67 12.24 13.93
N ALA A 45 6.85 13.25 14.24
CA ALA A 45 6.00 13.90 13.25
C ALA A 45 6.83 14.55 12.12
N GLU A 46 7.96 15.16 12.47
CA GLU A 46 8.88 15.83 11.53
C GLU A 46 9.49 14.83 10.55
N GLU A 47 9.63 13.57 10.94
CA GLU A 47 10.13 12.49 10.10
C GLU A 47 9.05 11.85 9.21
N ASN A 48 7.78 12.19 9.44
CA ASN A 48 6.62 11.69 8.70
C ASN A 48 5.78 12.85 8.12
N PRO A 49 6.35 13.80 7.37
CA PRO A 49 5.57 14.91 6.82
C PRO A 49 4.53 14.39 5.82
N GLU A 50 3.37 15.05 5.76
CA GLU A 50 2.37 14.76 4.72
C GLU A 50 2.94 15.07 3.32
N PRO A 51 2.56 14.29 2.29
CA PRO A 51 2.99 14.57 0.93
C PRO A 51 2.44 15.92 0.45
N PRO A 52 3.16 16.61 -0.46
CA PRO A 52 2.66 17.85 -1.05
C PRO A 52 1.33 17.66 -1.80
N VAL A 53 0.57 18.74 -1.93
CA VAL A 53 -0.70 18.76 -2.68
C VAL A 53 -0.47 18.27 -4.12
N PRO A 54 -1.32 17.36 -4.64
CA PRO A 54 -1.18 16.86 -6.00
C PRO A 54 -1.45 17.95 -7.03
N LEU A 55 -0.55 18.10 -8.01
CA LEU A 55 -0.68 19.05 -9.11
C LEU A 55 -1.24 18.36 -10.35
N TRP A 56 -2.17 19.01 -11.03
CA TRP A 56 -2.74 18.46 -12.27
C TRP A 56 -1.85 18.70 -13.49
N HIS A 57 -1.65 17.65 -14.28
CA HIS A 57 -0.97 17.67 -15.57
C HIS A 57 -1.92 17.22 -16.68
N SER A 58 -2.05 18.04 -17.73
CA SER A 58 -2.98 17.83 -18.85
C SER A 58 -2.31 17.26 -20.11
N ASP A 59 -1.12 16.68 -19.97
CA ASP A 59 -0.36 16.12 -21.10
C ASP A 59 -1.05 14.88 -21.70
N LYS A 60 -0.42 14.20 -22.67
CA LYS A 60 -1.00 13.06 -23.43
C LYS A 60 -1.69 12.00 -22.56
N LEU A 61 -1.24 11.82 -21.32
CA LEU A 61 -1.92 11.03 -20.30
C LEU A 61 -2.22 11.94 -19.09
N PRO A 62 -3.43 12.49 -18.96
CA PRO A 62 -3.76 13.41 -17.89
C PRO A 62 -3.70 12.74 -16.50
N HIS A 63 -3.03 13.38 -15.55
CA HIS A 63 -2.79 12.81 -14.23
C HIS A 63 -2.54 13.88 -13.16
N TYR A 64 -2.64 13.46 -11.91
CA TYR A 64 -2.16 14.20 -10.76
C TYR A 64 -0.72 13.76 -10.45
N LYS A 65 0.20 14.71 -10.27
CA LYS A 65 1.58 14.46 -9.90
C LYS A 65 1.84 14.94 -8.47
N VAL A 66 2.52 14.11 -7.69
CA VAL A 66 2.98 14.45 -6.34
C VAL A 66 4.50 14.43 -6.32
N ALA A 67 5.11 15.60 -6.18
CA ALA A 67 6.56 15.74 -6.10
C ALA A 67 7.03 15.47 -4.66
N MET A 68 7.84 14.44 -4.50
CA MET A 68 8.43 14.04 -3.22
C MET A 68 9.85 14.58 -3.16
N ILE A 69 9.99 15.80 -2.66
CA ILE A 69 11.29 16.47 -2.49
C ILE A 69 11.92 15.95 -1.20
N ASN A 70 13.04 15.27 -1.33
CA ASN A 70 13.77 14.72 -0.23
C ASN A 70 15.09 15.49 -0.06
N ASN A 71 15.07 16.50 0.80
CA ASN A 71 16.23 17.32 1.16
C ASN A 71 17.23 16.56 2.06
N GLY A 72 17.48 15.27 1.80
CA GLY A 72 18.35 14.39 2.59
C GLY A 72 17.73 13.88 3.89
N THR A 73 16.44 14.11 4.11
CA THR A 73 15.71 13.80 5.35
C THR A 73 15.02 12.44 5.34
N ASN A 74 14.93 11.76 4.19
CA ASN A 74 14.17 10.51 3.98
C ASN A 74 12.65 10.67 4.15
N ASP A 75 12.12 11.87 3.87
CA ASP A 75 10.69 12.17 4.02
C ASP A 75 9.81 11.38 3.05
N ALA A 76 10.38 10.93 1.93
CA ALA A 76 9.72 10.08 0.95
C ALA A 76 9.75 8.58 1.31
N PHE A 77 10.23 8.20 2.50
CA PHE A 77 10.11 6.84 3.04
C PHE A 77 8.72 6.68 3.69
N GLY A 78 8.08 5.54 3.42
CA GLY A 78 6.76 5.22 3.99
C GLY A 78 5.75 4.76 2.94
N VAL A 79 4.47 4.85 3.30
CA VAL A 79 3.34 4.48 2.44
C VAL A 79 2.54 5.74 2.10
N PHE A 80 2.40 5.99 0.80
CA PHE A 80 1.80 7.21 0.25
C PHE A 80 0.74 6.85 -0.78
N GLY A 81 -0.17 7.76 -1.06
CA GLY A 81 -1.22 7.47 -2.02
C GLY A 81 -1.96 8.69 -2.51
N CYS A 82 -2.95 8.41 -3.35
CA CYS A 82 -3.96 9.37 -3.72
C CYS A 82 -5.32 8.91 -3.27
N LYS A 83 -6.15 9.89 -2.95
CA LYS A 83 -7.56 9.73 -2.60
C LYS A 83 -8.38 10.61 -3.54
N ALA A 84 -9.35 10.02 -4.23
CA ALA A 84 -10.34 10.75 -5.02
C ALA A 84 -11.73 10.60 -4.43
N THR A 85 -12.43 11.73 -4.37
CA THR A 85 -13.82 11.81 -3.95
C THR A 85 -14.67 12.42 -5.06
N LYS A 86 -15.87 11.86 -5.26
CA LYS A 86 -16.86 12.35 -6.21
C LYS A 86 -18.25 12.23 -5.58
N PRO A 87 -19.10 13.28 -5.60
CA PRO A 87 -20.43 13.23 -5.00
C PRO A 87 -21.25 12.03 -5.50
N GLY A 88 -21.84 11.29 -4.57
CA GLY A 88 -22.66 10.11 -4.88
C GLY A 88 -21.87 8.86 -5.31
N LYS A 89 -20.54 8.87 -5.21
CA LYS A 89 -19.68 7.71 -5.43
C LYS A 89 -18.91 7.37 -4.15
N LEU A 90 -18.48 6.11 -4.05
CA LEU A 90 -17.55 5.69 -3.02
C LEU A 90 -16.21 6.40 -3.24
N GLU A 91 -15.59 6.79 -2.14
CA GLU A 91 -14.22 7.27 -2.14
C GLU A 91 -13.28 6.19 -2.65
N THR A 92 -12.33 6.57 -3.51
CA THR A 92 -11.31 5.66 -4.02
C THR A 92 -9.95 6.11 -3.55
N SER A 93 -9.22 5.22 -2.89
CA SER A 93 -7.84 5.44 -2.51
C SER A 93 -6.93 4.37 -3.10
N ILE A 94 -5.68 4.74 -3.38
CA ILE A 94 -4.65 3.82 -3.86
C ILE A 94 -3.33 4.23 -3.23
N SER A 95 -2.55 3.25 -2.79
CA SER A 95 -1.30 3.48 -2.07
C SER A 95 -0.12 2.77 -2.72
N THR A 96 1.06 3.34 -2.54
CA THR A 96 2.37 2.81 -2.90
C THR A 96 3.28 2.84 -1.69
N THR A 97 4.18 1.87 -1.61
CA THR A 97 5.22 1.85 -0.59
C THR A 97 6.54 2.29 -1.20
N ARG A 98 7.30 3.07 -0.44
CA ARG A 98 8.62 3.57 -0.82
C ARG A 98 9.60 3.29 0.30
N MET A 99 10.66 2.59 -0.07
CA MET A 99 11.75 2.16 0.78
C MET A 99 13.07 2.78 0.30
N ARG A 100 14.06 2.71 1.16
CA ARG A 100 15.39 3.28 0.92
C ARG A 100 16.29 2.29 0.19
N SER A 101 17.20 2.75 -0.66
CA SER A 101 18.06 1.85 -1.47
C SER A 101 19.02 1.02 -0.63
N GLY A 102 19.43 1.55 0.52
CA GLY A 102 20.29 0.88 1.49
C GLY A 102 19.54 0.28 2.66
N ALA A 103 18.29 -0.17 2.46
CA ALA A 103 17.53 -0.90 3.45
C ALA A 103 18.27 -2.19 3.84
N VAL A 104 18.21 -2.55 5.12
CA VAL A 104 18.84 -3.78 5.66
C VAL A 104 17.80 -4.85 6.02
N ILE A 105 16.52 -4.50 5.87
CA ILE A 105 15.35 -5.33 6.05
C ILE A 105 14.42 -5.01 4.87
N GLU A 106 13.98 -6.03 4.14
CA GLU A 106 13.11 -5.89 2.97
C GLU A 106 12.01 -6.97 2.99
N PRO A 107 10.86 -6.77 2.32
CA PRO A 107 9.87 -7.83 2.14
C PRO A 107 10.47 -9.08 1.49
N SER A 108 10.22 -10.25 2.07
CA SER A 108 10.86 -11.51 1.62
C SER A 108 10.39 -11.97 0.24
N ASN A 109 9.18 -11.59 -0.17
CA ASN A 109 8.59 -11.91 -1.46
C ASN A 109 8.73 -10.77 -2.49
N GLU A 110 9.50 -9.72 -2.17
CA GLU A 110 9.70 -8.53 -3.00
C GLU A 110 8.42 -7.72 -3.28
N LEU A 111 7.30 -8.09 -2.64
CA LEU A 111 6.03 -7.38 -2.75
C LEU A 111 5.83 -6.51 -1.51
N PHE A 112 5.51 -5.24 -1.76
CA PHE A 112 5.20 -4.30 -0.67
C PHE A 112 3.78 -4.44 -0.14
N THR A 113 2.92 -5.16 -0.85
CA THR A 113 1.52 -5.33 -0.49
C THR A 113 1.19 -6.82 -0.40
N GLN A 114 0.30 -7.15 0.52
CA GLN A 114 -0.28 -8.48 0.64
C GLN A 114 -1.79 -8.33 0.77
N THR A 115 -2.54 -8.92 -0.16
CA THR A 115 -4.00 -8.89 -0.14
C THR A 115 -4.53 -10.22 0.38
N VAL A 116 -5.36 -10.15 1.41
CA VAL A 116 -6.04 -11.29 2.05
C VAL A 116 -7.50 -10.95 2.29
N ASN A 117 -8.27 -11.92 2.78
CA ASN A 117 -9.69 -11.78 3.07
C ASN A 117 -9.93 -11.96 4.57
N VAL A 118 -10.97 -11.33 5.12
CA VAL A 118 -11.41 -11.65 6.47
C VAL A 118 -11.62 -13.15 6.64
N ASN A 119 -11.21 -13.66 7.79
CA ASN A 119 -11.19 -15.07 8.19
C ASN A 119 -10.14 -15.96 7.48
N ASP A 120 -9.27 -15.42 6.62
CA ASP A 120 -8.09 -16.16 6.17
C ASP A 120 -7.22 -16.51 7.39
N THR A 121 -6.71 -17.74 7.42
CA THR A 121 -5.87 -18.26 8.52
C THR A 121 -4.42 -18.43 8.09
N ASN A 122 -3.49 -18.51 9.06
CA ASN A 122 -2.06 -18.68 8.81
C ASN A 122 -1.45 -17.53 7.97
N VAL A 123 -1.97 -16.31 8.14
CA VAL A 123 -1.42 -15.12 7.50
C VAL A 123 -0.12 -14.75 8.22
N SER A 124 0.95 -14.58 7.45
CA SER A 124 2.24 -14.14 7.96
C SER A 124 2.88 -13.12 7.05
N ILE A 125 3.68 -12.24 7.62
CA ILE A 125 4.44 -11.21 6.91
C ILE A 125 5.93 -11.50 7.13
N GLY A 126 6.61 -11.83 6.03
CA GLY A 126 8.03 -12.22 6.04
C GLY A 126 8.94 -11.09 5.56
N MET A 127 10.08 -10.94 6.23
CA MET A 127 11.15 -10.02 5.86
C MET A 127 12.45 -10.80 5.64
N LYS A 128 13.20 -10.39 4.62
CA LYS A 128 14.59 -10.81 4.40
C LYS A 128 15.55 -9.79 5.02
N LEU A 129 16.63 -10.29 5.61
CA LEU A 129 17.65 -9.48 6.28
C LEU A 129 18.93 -9.47 5.45
N SER A 130 19.57 -8.31 5.34
CA SER A 130 20.93 -8.21 4.80
C SER A 130 21.94 -8.91 5.70
N THR A 131 23.05 -9.36 5.12
CA THR A 131 24.14 -10.01 5.86
C THR A 131 24.65 -9.10 6.99
N GLY A 132 24.71 -9.64 8.21
CA GLY A 132 25.20 -8.93 9.39
C GLY A 132 24.15 -8.11 10.14
N THR A 133 22.88 -8.11 9.70
CA THR A 133 21.77 -7.50 10.45
C THR A 133 21.57 -8.20 11.79
N ASP A 134 21.48 -7.43 12.88
CA ASP A 134 21.27 -7.95 14.23
C ASP A 134 19.81 -8.38 14.46
N GLN A 135 19.55 -9.67 14.25
CA GLN A 135 18.22 -10.24 14.39
C GLN A 135 17.63 -10.06 15.80
N TRP A 136 18.43 -10.08 16.87
CA TRP A 136 17.94 -10.01 18.25
C TRP A 136 17.27 -8.67 18.57
N ASN A 137 17.70 -7.62 17.87
CA ASN A 137 17.14 -6.29 18.01
C ASN A 137 15.99 -5.99 17.05
N LEU A 138 15.51 -6.97 16.26
CA LEU A 138 14.30 -6.80 15.46
C LEU A 138 13.09 -6.51 16.35
N ARG A 139 12.27 -5.57 15.89
CA ARG A 139 11.00 -5.14 16.46
C ARG A 139 9.96 -5.07 15.35
N TRP A 140 8.71 -5.31 15.71
CA TRP A 140 7.57 -5.11 14.81
C TRP A 140 6.62 -4.06 15.36
N GLN A 141 6.04 -3.28 14.45
CA GLN A 141 4.89 -2.42 14.73
C GLN A 141 3.81 -2.62 13.67
N HIS A 142 2.57 -2.30 14.04
CA HIS A 142 1.41 -2.23 13.17
C HIS A 142 0.75 -0.86 13.34
N ASN A 143 0.60 -0.11 12.25
CA ASN A 143 -0.01 1.23 12.25
C ASN A 143 0.57 2.16 13.33
N ASN A 144 1.91 2.18 13.46
CA ASN A 144 2.66 2.94 14.47
C ASN A 144 2.40 2.51 15.94
N GLY A 145 1.74 1.38 16.17
CA GLY A 145 1.58 0.74 17.47
C GLY A 145 2.51 -0.46 17.64
N ASP A 146 3.14 -0.60 18.81
CA ASP A 146 3.98 -1.76 19.15
C ASP A 146 3.14 -3.02 19.32
N ILE A 147 3.49 -4.07 18.56
CA ILE A 147 2.86 -5.40 18.64
C ILE A 147 3.71 -6.40 19.44
N MET A 148 4.75 -5.91 20.13
CA MET A 148 5.61 -6.63 21.07
C MET A 148 6.34 -7.87 20.52
N SER A 149 6.38 -8.04 19.19
CA SER A 149 7.14 -9.11 18.54
C SER A 149 8.62 -8.71 18.39
N LYS A 150 9.53 -9.58 18.85
CA LYS A 150 10.96 -9.31 18.94
C LYS A 150 11.77 -10.49 18.43
N GLY A 151 12.93 -10.23 17.82
CA GLY A 151 13.89 -11.29 17.49
C GLY A 151 13.54 -12.15 16.27
N THR A 152 12.47 -11.83 15.55
CA THR A 152 12.00 -12.59 14.38
C THR A 152 11.83 -11.69 13.16
N SER A 153 12.22 -12.19 11.99
CA SER A 153 11.98 -11.53 10.70
C SER A 153 10.66 -11.94 10.05
N THR A 154 9.88 -12.82 10.70
CA THR A 154 8.52 -13.18 10.26
C THR A 154 7.53 -12.91 11.38
N PHE A 155 6.50 -12.14 11.08
CA PHE A 155 5.37 -11.91 11.96
C PHE A 155 4.20 -12.81 11.55
N TYR A 156 3.65 -13.56 12.50
CA TYR A 156 2.47 -14.39 12.29
C TYR A 156 1.27 -13.70 12.93
N ILE A 157 0.21 -13.51 12.16
CA ILE A 157 -1.04 -12.96 12.68
C ILE A 157 -1.78 -14.10 13.37
N GLU A 158 -2.16 -13.89 14.62
CA GLU A 158 -2.84 -14.91 15.42
C GLU A 158 -4.31 -15.06 15.01
N GLY A 159 -4.72 -16.30 14.75
CA GLY A 159 -6.10 -16.63 14.42
C GLY A 159 -6.53 -16.23 13.00
N PRO A 160 -7.85 -16.26 12.72
CA PRO A 160 -8.40 -15.79 11.46
C PRO A 160 -8.32 -14.27 11.38
N ILE A 161 -7.71 -13.75 10.31
CA ILE A 161 -7.48 -12.32 10.15
C ILE A 161 -8.79 -11.52 10.08
N GLN A 162 -8.81 -10.34 10.69
CA GLN A 162 -9.95 -9.43 10.75
C GLN A 162 -9.65 -8.13 10.00
N PHE A 163 -10.71 -7.37 9.67
CA PHE A 163 -10.58 -6.15 8.86
C PHE A 163 -9.66 -5.09 9.51
N ASN A 164 -9.67 -5.00 10.85
CA ASN A 164 -8.83 -4.09 11.62
C ASN A 164 -7.34 -4.49 11.63
N ASP A 165 -6.99 -5.71 11.20
CA ASP A 165 -5.59 -6.12 11.04
C ASP A 165 -4.96 -5.50 9.79
N SER A 166 -5.74 -4.88 8.90
CA SER A 166 -5.24 -4.15 7.73
C SER A 166 -4.37 -2.96 8.14
N GLY A 167 -3.40 -2.62 7.29
CA GLY A 167 -2.55 -1.47 7.48
C GLY A 167 -1.06 -1.79 7.33
N ILE A 168 -0.24 -0.91 7.88
CA ILE A 168 1.21 -0.96 7.71
C ILE A 168 1.81 -1.85 8.79
N TYR A 169 2.48 -2.92 8.37
CA TYR A 169 3.38 -3.69 9.21
C TYR A 169 4.81 -3.32 8.88
N GLU A 170 5.59 -3.08 9.92
CA GLU A 170 6.97 -2.62 9.80
C GLU A 170 7.88 -3.46 10.70
N CYS A 171 9.04 -3.82 10.17
CA CYS A 171 10.05 -4.60 10.86
C CYS A 171 11.36 -3.83 10.85
N TYR A 172 11.82 -3.40 12.03
CA TYR A 172 12.94 -2.49 12.20
C TYR A 172 13.90 -2.97 13.29
N ILE A 173 15.13 -2.45 13.28
CA ILE A 173 16.10 -2.67 14.36
C ILE A 173 15.83 -1.63 15.45
N LYS A 174 15.75 -2.10 16.70
CA LYS A 174 15.59 -1.25 17.88
C LYS A 174 16.54 -0.04 17.83
N ASP A 175 16.03 1.14 18.14
CA ASP A 175 16.77 2.42 18.17
C ASP A 175 17.25 2.91 16.78
N GLU A 176 16.88 2.24 15.68
CA GLU A 176 17.27 2.61 14.30
C GLU A 176 16.09 2.94 13.37
N ARG A 177 14.86 3.01 13.88
CA ARG A 177 13.66 3.25 13.07
C ARG A 177 13.71 4.58 12.31
N HIS A 178 14.15 5.66 12.96
CA HIS A 178 14.45 6.96 12.35
C HIS A 178 15.33 6.91 11.10
N ARG A 179 16.18 5.88 10.92
CA ARG A 179 17.13 5.79 9.79
C ARG A 179 16.48 5.42 8.46
N ALA A 180 15.19 5.06 8.46
CA ALA A 180 14.43 4.66 7.27
C ALA A 180 15.08 3.48 6.50
N LYS A 181 15.74 2.56 7.21
CA LYS A 181 16.41 1.37 6.63
C LYS A 181 15.66 0.05 6.89
N HIS A 182 14.43 0.16 7.39
CA HIS A 182 13.64 -0.96 7.86
C HIS A 182 12.59 -1.39 6.81
N GLY A 183 12.02 -2.58 7.00
CA GLY A 183 11.08 -3.17 6.05
C GLY A 183 9.64 -2.72 6.29
N LEU A 184 8.90 -2.48 5.21
CA LEU A 184 7.47 -2.13 5.23
C LEU A 184 6.66 -3.13 4.42
N ASN A 185 5.50 -3.53 4.92
CA ASN A 185 4.49 -4.29 4.18
C ASN A 185 3.10 -3.70 4.47
N LEU A 186 2.35 -3.37 3.43
CA LEU A 186 0.98 -2.91 3.52
C LEU A 186 0.04 -4.11 3.34
N LEU A 187 -0.56 -4.55 4.45
CA LEU A 187 -1.54 -5.63 4.46
C LEU A 187 -2.93 -5.08 4.15
N LEU A 188 -3.54 -5.57 3.07
CA LEU A 188 -4.89 -5.22 2.63
C LEU A 188 -5.83 -6.36 2.99
N VAL A 189 -6.76 -6.13 3.91
CA VAL A 189 -7.76 -7.13 4.31
C VAL A 189 -9.09 -6.79 3.66
N ARG A 190 -9.57 -7.66 2.76
CA ARG A 190 -10.91 -7.51 2.16
C ARG A 190 -11.98 -7.75 3.21
N ALA A 191 -12.97 -6.88 3.30
CA ALA A 191 -14.07 -6.91 4.27
C ALA A 191 -15.02 -8.11 4.10
N CYS A 192 -14.88 -8.87 3.01
CA CYS A 192 -15.61 -10.11 2.78
C CYS A 192 -14.66 -11.31 2.63
N PRO A 193 -15.12 -12.52 3.03
CA PRO A 193 -14.38 -13.75 2.77
C PRO A 193 -14.05 -13.92 1.29
N ALA A 194 -13.07 -14.77 0.99
CA ALA A 194 -12.75 -15.15 -0.38
C ALA A 194 -14.01 -15.52 -1.17
N THR A 195 -14.08 -15.11 -2.44
CA THR A 195 -15.23 -15.31 -3.35
C THR A 195 -16.52 -14.56 -3.02
N ARG A 196 -16.53 -13.72 -1.99
CA ARG A 196 -17.71 -12.92 -1.60
C ARG A 196 -17.47 -11.42 -1.73
N TRP A 197 -18.56 -10.68 -1.86
CA TRP A 197 -18.62 -9.22 -1.88
C TRP A 197 -19.95 -8.73 -1.28
N GLY A 198 -20.03 -7.43 -1.01
CA GLY A 198 -21.20 -6.75 -0.44
C GLY A 198 -21.17 -6.73 1.08
N PRO A 199 -20.18 -6.08 1.73
CA PRO A 199 -20.18 -5.91 3.18
C PRO A 199 -21.44 -5.16 3.65
N PRO A 200 -21.90 -5.38 4.90
CA PRO A 200 -21.31 -6.27 5.91
C PRO A 200 -21.73 -7.74 5.77
N ASP A 201 -22.80 -8.04 5.02
CA ASP A 201 -23.38 -9.39 4.97
C ASP A 201 -22.70 -10.36 3.97
N CYS A 202 -21.94 -9.82 3.02
CA CYS A 202 -21.15 -10.58 2.04
C CYS A 202 -21.97 -11.61 1.24
N LEU A 203 -23.21 -11.26 0.90
CA LEU A 203 -24.15 -12.13 0.18
C LEU A 203 -23.84 -12.21 -1.32
N GLY A 204 -23.13 -11.22 -1.86
CA GLY A 204 -22.67 -11.20 -3.24
C GLY A 204 -21.65 -12.30 -3.50
N VAL A 205 -21.74 -12.93 -4.67
CA VAL A 205 -20.75 -13.90 -5.16
C VAL A 205 -19.85 -13.20 -6.17
N CYS A 206 -18.55 -13.27 -5.97
CA CYS A 206 -17.57 -12.74 -6.91
C CYS A 206 -17.55 -13.58 -8.19
N GLU A 207 -17.39 -12.92 -9.33
CA GLU A 207 -16.96 -13.62 -10.54
C GLU A 207 -15.50 -14.10 -10.40
N SER A 208 -15.13 -15.11 -11.19
CA SER A 208 -13.75 -15.58 -11.24
C SER A 208 -12.86 -14.54 -11.91
N CYS A 209 -11.99 -13.89 -11.14
CA CYS A 209 -10.96 -12.99 -11.66
C CYS A 209 -9.70 -13.78 -12.04
N TYR A 210 -9.25 -13.67 -13.29
CA TYR A 210 -8.09 -14.39 -13.81
C TYR A 210 -6.81 -13.52 -13.77
N ASN A 211 -5.67 -14.14 -14.08
CA ASN A 211 -4.37 -13.47 -14.20
C ASN A 211 -3.91 -12.68 -12.95
N GLY A 212 -4.36 -13.09 -11.76
CA GLY A 212 -4.07 -12.40 -10.51
C GLY A 212 -5.02 -11.23 -10.20
N GLY A 213 -6.13 -11.09 -10.93
CA GLY A 213 -7.17 -10.13 -10.61
C GLY A 213 -7.83 -10.41 -9.26
N VAL A 214 -8.28 -9.34 -8.60
CA VAL A 214 -8.92 -9.38 -7.28
C VAL A 214 -10.35 -8.87 -7.38
N CYS A 215 -11.30 -9.58 -6.78
CA CYS A 215 -12.68 -9.13 -6.73
C CYS A 215 -12.82 -7.91 -5.80
N ASP A 216 -13.42 -6.83 -6.29
CA ASP A 216 -13.80 -5.67 -5.50
C ASP A 216 -14.91 -6.06 -4.52
N GLU A 217 -14.69 -5.82 -3.23
CA GLU A 217 -15.62 -6.20 -2.18
C GLU A 217 -16.91 -5.37 -2.17
N ASN A 218 -16.94 -4.20 -2.77
CA ASN A 218 -18.11 -3.32 -2.73
C ASN A 218 -19.08 -3.60 -3.88
N ASN A 219 -18.58 -4.04 -5.02
CA ASN A 219 -19.38 -4.20 -6.24
C ASN A 219 -19.22 -5.54 -6.97
N GLY A 220 -18.30 -6.40 -6.53
CA GLY A 220 -18.12 -7.74 -7.08
C GLY A 220 -17.36 -7.82 -8.42
N LYS A 221 -16.93 -6.69 -8.98
CA LYS A 221 -16.17 -6.64 -10.25
C LYS A 221 -14.70 -6.95 -10.03
N CYS A 222 -14.02 -7.43 -11.06
CA CYS A 222 -12.58 -7.67 -10.97
C CYS A 222 -11.75 -6.38 -11.13
N VAL A 223 -10.81 -6.18 -10.21
CA VAL A 223 -9.69 -5.25 -10.35
C VAL A 223 -8.55 -6.01 -11.02
N CYS A 224 -8.28 -5.66 -12.28
CA CYS A 224 -7.28 -6.34 -13.08
C CYS A 224 -5.86 -5.79 -12.84
N PRO A 225 -4.83 -6.67 -12.83
CA PRO A 225 -3.46 -6.21 -12.75
C PRO A 225 -3.04 -5.50 -14.05
N PRO A 226 -1.98 -4.67 -14.01
CA PRO A 226 -1.46 -4.01 -15.20
C PRO A 226 -1.19 -5.00 -16.35
N GLY A 227 -1.62 -4.64 -17.56
CA GLY A 227 -1.50 -5.49 -18.75
C GLY A 227 -2.71 -6.38 -19.02
N PHE A 228 -3.69 -6.46 -18.11
CA PHE A 228 -4.93 -7.21 -18.29
C PHE A 228 -6.18 -6.31 -18.16
N LYS A 229 -7.29 -6.74 -18.78
CA LYS A 229 -8.58 -6.03 -18.78
C LYS A 229 -9.75 -6.99 -19.01
N GLY A 230 -10.94 -6.43 -19.15
CA GLY A 230 -12.20 -7.15 -19.32
C GLY A 230 -12.87 -7.45 -17.96
N LEU A 231 -14.08 -7.98 -18.00
CA LEU A 231 -14.89 -8.21 -16.79
C LEU A 231 -14.21 -9.16 -15.78
N ASN A 232 -13.42 -10.11 -16.28
CA ASN A 232 -12.76 -11.15 -15.50
C ASN A 232 -11.23 -11.17 -15.68
N CYS A 233 -10.63 -10.12 -16.26
CA CYS A 233 -9.18 -9.99 -16.45
C CYS A 233 -8.54 -11.01 -17.41
N LEU A 234 -9.29 -11.65 -18.31
CA LEU A 234 -8.75 -12.59 -19.30
C LEU A 234 -8.11 -11.91 -20.53
N GLU A 235 -8.50 -10.68 -20.83
CA GLU A 235 -8.01 -9.98 -22.02
C GLU A 235 -6.66 -9.30 -21.73
N GLY A 236 -5.65 -9.57 -22.55
CA GLY A 236 -4.40 -8.83 -22.54
C GLY A 236 -4.51 -7.49 -23.28
N TRP A 237 -3.64 -6.55 -22.92
CA TRP A 237 -3.42 -5.31 -23.68
C TRP A 237 -2.53 -5.52 -24.90
#